data_AF-A0A8B8FX20-F1
#
_entry.id   AF-A0A8B8FX20-F1
#
_cell.length_a   1.000
_cell.length_b   1.000
_cell.length_c   1.000
_cell.angle_alpha   90.00
_cell.angle_beta   90.00
_cell.angle_gamma   90.00
#
_symmetry.space_group_name_H-M   'P 1'
#
loop_
_entity.id
_entity.type
_entity.pdbx_description
1 polymer ?
#
loop_
_entity_poly.entity_id
_entity_poly.type
_entity_poly.pdbx_seq_one_letter_code
_entity_poly.pdbx_strand_id
1 'polypeptide(L)'
;MIKTGQALKTFYPCTTYCVAHGLNRVLEKFREIFPEVNKLVNNGEKILLKSLHRVEVYKNIMECELSPEPVITRWGTWLEAALFYAENFNKFKMFINALDEDVQTIKKLKRIITSALIISDLTFIKSHLSTFPQSLTQLETRNISLNKQVEIFETIGESFKKINNEKG
;
A
#
# COMPACT_ATOMS: atom_id res chain seq x y z
N MET A 1 -21.66 -30.54 10.58
CA MET A 1 -20.83 -29.34 10.31
C MET A 1 -21.38 -28.06 10.95
N ILE A 2 -22.67 -27.71 10.82
CA ILE A 2 -23.24 -26.45 11.37
C ILE A 2 -23.09 -26.32 12.90
N LYS A 3 -23.42 -27.38 13.67
CA LYS A 3 -23.28 -27.37 15.15
C LYS A 3 -21.83 -27.19 15.62
N THR A 4 -20.88 -27.85 14.94
CA THR A 4 -19.44 -27.71 15.22
C THR A 4 -18.93 -26.30 14.90
N GLY A 5 -19.38 -25.71 13.77
CA GLY A 5 -19.05 -24.32 13.42
C GLY A 5 -19.63 -23.30 14.40
N GLN A 6 -20.84 -23.52 14.92
CA GLN A 6 -21.44 -22.69 15.96
C GLN A 6 -20.67 -22.78 17.29
N ALA A 7 -20.26 -23.98 17.70
CA ALA A 7 -19.43 -24.16 18.89
C ALA A 7 -18.06 -23.48 18.74
N LEU A 8 -17.41 -23.64 17.59
CA LEU A 8 -16.14 -22.96 17.28
C LEU A 8 -16.28 -21.43 17.29
N LYS A 9 -17.42 -20.87 16.84
CA LYS A 9 -17.66 -19.41 16.89
C LYS A 9 -17.70 -18.85 18.31
N THR A 10 -18.12 -19.65 19.29
CA THR A 10 -18.11 -19.29 20.72
C THR A 10 -16.68 -19.25 21.28
N PHE A 11 -15.81 -20.17 20.86
CA PHE A 11 -14.40 -20.23 21.30
C PHE A 11 -13.47 -19.32 20.50
N TYR A 12 -13.80 -19.06 19.23
CA TYR A 12 -13.05 -18.23 18.29
C TYR A 12 -13.98 -17.19 17.67
N PRO A 13 -14.46 -16.20 18.44
CA PRO A 13 -15.36 -15.16 17.94
C PRO A 13 -14.72 -14.28 16.84
N CYS A 14 -13.41 -14.41 16.62
CA CYS A 14 -12.59 -13.52 15.80
C CYS A 14 -11.82 -14.21 14.65
N THR A 15 -12.33 -15.29 14.06
CA THR A 15 -11.65 -15.95 12.91
C THR A 15 -11.47 -15.03 11.68
N THR A 16 -12.35 -14.05 11.50
CA THR A 16 -12.20 -13.00 10.46
C THR A 16 -11.01 -12.07 10.75
N TYR A 17 -10.84 -11.69 12.01
CA TYR A 17 -9.79 -10.77 12.44
C TYR A 17 -8.40 -11.43 12.38
N CYS A 18 -8.28 -12.74 12.61
CA CYS A 18 -6.97 -13.40 12.56
C CYS A 18 -6.41 -13.53 11.13
N VAL A 19 -7.26 -13.74 10.12
CA VAL A 19 -6.81 -13.82 8.71
C VAL A 19 -6.43 -12.44 8.20
N ALA A 20 -7.27 -11.41 8.43
CA ALA A 20 -6.92 -10.02 8.10
C ALA A 20 -5.65 -9.56 8.83
N HIS A 21 -5.49 -9.95 10.10
CA HIS A 21 -4.28 -9.66 10.86
C HIS A 21 -3.04 -10.38 10.29
N GLY A 22 -3.17 -11.66 9.94
CA GLY A 22 -2.11 -12.43 9.29
C GLY A 22 -1.67 -11.79 7.97
N LEU A 23 -2.64 -11.39 7.13
CA LEU A 23 -2.34 -10.69 5.87
C LEU A 23 -1.67 -9.34 6.11
N ASN A 24 -2.13 -8.57 7.10
CA ASN A 24 -1.47 -7.33 7.51
C ASN A 24 0.01 -7.59 7.91
N ARG A 25 0.32 -8.67 8.63
CA ARG A 25 1.71 -9.03 8.98
C ARG A 25 2.57 -9.39 7.77
N VAL A 26 1.98 -10.04 6.77
CA VAL A 26 2.67 -10.31 5.50
C VAL A 26 2.94 -8.99 4.75
N LEU A 27 1.95 -8.08 4.69
CA LEU A 27 2.10 -6.77 4.07
C LEU A 27 3.14 -5.88 4.76
N GLU A 28 3.29 -6.00 6.08
CA GLU A 28 4.36 -5.33 6.82
C GLU A 28 5.75 -5.70 6.29
N LYS A 29 5.95 -6.96 5.88
CA LYS A 29 7.21 -7.43 5.31
C LYS A 29 7.51 -6.86 3.93
N PHE A 30 6.49 -6.61 3.11
CA PHE A 30 6.71 -5.92 1.84
C PHE A 30 7.26 -4.51 2.03
N ARG A 31 6.80 -3.78 3.05
CA ARG A 31 7.35 -2.46 3.37
C ARG A 31 8.84 -2.52 3.74
N GLU A 32 9.27 -3.57 4.45
CA GLU A 32 10.69 -3.79 4.77
C GLU A 32 11.51 -4.10 3.50
N ILE A 33 10.92 -4.85 2.55
CA ILE A 33 11.55 -5.22 1.28
C ILE A 33 11.66 -4.02 0.31
N PHE A 34 10.75 -3.04 0.40
CA PHE A 34 10.71 -1.85 -0.46
C PHE A 34 11.06 -0.55 0.30
N PRO A 35 12.31 -0.38 0.77
CA PRO A 35 12.69 0.76 1.60
C PRO A 35 12.59 2.11 0.88
N GLU A 36 12.84 2.16 -0.43
CA GLU A 36 12.72 3.40 -1.20
C GLU A 36 11.26 3.83 -1.39
N VAL A 37 10.37 2.88 -1.67
CA VAL A 37 8.91 3.13 -1.71
C VAL A 37 8.41 3.55 -0.33
N ASN A 38 8.88 2.91 0.73
CA ASN A 38 8.54 3.31 2.09
C ASN A 38 9.01 4.75 2.39
N LYS A 39 10.21 5.15 1.94
CA LYS A 39 10.66 6.55 2.05
C LYS A 39 9.78 7.49 1.22
N LEU A 40 9.41 7.11 -0.01
CA LEU A 40 8.52 7.91 -0.86
C LEU A 40 7.20 8.18 -0.15
N VAL A 41 6.50 7.13 0.26
CA VAL A 41 5.20 7.21 0.97
C VAL A 41 5.31 8.06 2.23
N ASN A 42 6.36 7.88 3.03
CA ASN A 42 6.54 8.63 4.28
C ASN A 42 6.90 10.12 4.11
N ASN A 43 7.36 10.55 2.92
CA ASN A 43 7.80 11.93 2.69
C ASN A 43 6.92 12.70 1.70
N GLY A 44 6.21 12.00 0.79
CA GLY A 44 5.48 12.62 -0.30
C GLY A 44 4.35 13.54 0.14
N GLU A 45 3.61 13.16 1.19
CA GLU A 45 2.55 14.02 1.75
C GLU A 45 3.11 15.09 2.72
N LYS A 46 4.17 14.76 3.46
CA LYS A 46 4.75 15.65 4.49
C LYS A 46 5.20 17.01 3.95
N ILE A 47 5.60 17.07 2.68
CA ILE A 47 6.00 18.34 2.07
C ILE A 47 4.84 19.33 1.91
N LEU A 48 3.61 18.82 1.81
CA LEU A 48 2.39 19.62 1.62
C LEU A 48 1.86 20.22 2.92
N LEU A 49 2.06 19.54 4.05
CA LEU A 49 1.63 20.00 5.38
C LEU A 49 2.29 21.31 5.86
N LYS A 50 3.33 21.77 5.16
CA LYS A 50 4.21 22.87 5.61
C LYS A 50 4.14 24.12 4.75
N SER A 51 3.44 24.10 3.61
CA SER A 51 3.41 25.25 2.69
C SER A 51 2.18 25.22 1.78
N LEU A 52 1.39 26.30 1.83
CA LEU A 52 0.25 26.51 0.92
C LEU A 52 0.68 26.62 -0.53
N HIS A 53 1.84 27.23 -0.80
CA HIS A 53 2.39 27.32 -2.15
C HIS A 53 2.65 25.94 -2.75
N ARG A 54 3.21 25.00 -1.97
CA ARG A 54 3.44 23.63 -2.45
C ARG A 54 2.13 22.89 -2.73
N VAL A 55 1.08 23.15 -1.95
CA VAL A 55 -0.27 22.60 -2.20
C VAL A 55 -0.84 23.13 -3.51
N GLU A 56 -0.64 24.41 -3.81
CA GLU A 56 -1.06 25.02 -5.07
C GLU A 56 -0.33 24.40 -6.28
N VAL A 57 0.99 24.31 -6.21
CA VAL A 57 1.81 23.66 -7.27
C VAL A 57 1.42 22.19 -7.43
N TYR A 58 1.17 21.47 -6.33
CA TYR A 58 0.67 20.10 -6.37
C TYR A 58 -0.65 20.00 -7.13
N LYS A 59 -1.64 20.82 -6.78
CA LYS A 59 -2.96 20.80 -7.42
C LYS A 59 -2.87 21.07 -8.93
N ASN A 60 -2.02 22.02 -9.32
CA ASN A 60 -1.84 22.40 -10.72
C ASN A 60 -1.20 21.28 -11.56
N ILE A 61 -0.34 20.43 -10.98
CA ILE A 61 0.39 19.38 -11.72
C ILE A 61 -0.28 18.01 -11.62
N MET A 62 -0.75 17.65 -10.43
CA MET A 62 -1.27 16.31 -10.16
C MET A 62 -2.69 16.14 -10.68
N GLU A 63 -3.52 17.20 -10.58
CA GLU A 63 -4.94 17.19 -10.94
C GLU A 63 -5.72 16.02 -10.27
N CYS A 64 -5.25 15.55 -9.12
CA CYS A 64 -5.85 14.45 -8.38
C CYS A 64 -5.84 14.75 -6.88
N GLU A 65 -6.59 13.95 -6.12
CA GLU A 65 -6.57 14.00 -4.67
C GLU A 65 -5.18 13.62 -4.10
N LEU A 66 -4.99 13.90 -2.81
CA LEU A 66 -3.78 13.51 -2.10
C LEU A 66 -3.66 12.00 -2.01
N SER A 67 -2.43 11.49 -1.97
CA SER A 67 -2.20 10.08 -1.63
C SER A 67 -2.85 9.79 -0.27
N PRO A 68 -3.43 8.60 -0.06
CA PRO A 68 -3.98 8.24 1.24
C PRO A 68 -2.89 8.24 2.31
N GLU A 69 -3.18 8.80 3.48
CA GLU A 69 -2.24 8.79 4.60
C GLU A 69 -2.11 7.36 5.15
N PRO A 70 -0.89 6.79 5.19
CA PRO A 70 -0.70 5.43 5.68
C PRO A 70 -0.94 5.35 7.20
N VAL A 71 -1.92 4.55 7.59
CA VAL A 71 -2.19 4.21 9.00
C VAL A 71 -1.23 3.10 9.44
N ILE A 72 -0.43 3.36 10.46
CA ILE A 72 0.63 2.45 10.96
C ILE A 72 0.10 1.04 11.25
N THR A 73 -1.14 0.93 11.73
CA THR A 73 -1.75 -0.34 12.14
C THR A 73 -2.56 -1.03 11.03
N ARG A 74 -2.73 -0.40 9.86
CA ARG A 74 -3.47 -0.94 8.71
C ARG A 74 -2.61 -0.86 7.45
N TRP A 75 -1.81 -1.90 7.23
CA TRP A 75 -0.82 -1.92 6.15
C TRP A 75 -1.43 -1.86 4.74
N GLY A 76 -2.72 -2.17 4.59
CA GLY A 76 -3.47 -1.90 3.36
C GLY A 76 -3.35 -0.44 2.91
N THR A 77 -3.39 0.52 3.83
CA THR A 77 -3.29 1.96 3.50
C THR A 77 -1.91 2.37 3.00
N TRP A 78 -0.84 1.75 3.51
CA TRP A 78 0.51 1.95 2.97
C TRP A 78 0.61 1.45 1.53
N LEU A 79 -0.01 0.31 1.25
CA LEU A 79 -0.02 -0.28 -0.09
C LEU A 79 -0.87 0.55 -1.04
N GLU A 80 -2.02 1.07 -0.61
CA GLU A 80 -2.82 2.03 -1.38
C GLU A 80 -2.02 3.29 -1.73
N ALA A 81 -1.26 3.85 -0.77
CA ALA A 81 -0.39 4.98 -1.04
C ALA A 81 0.71 4.63 -2.07
N ALA A 82 1.32 3.45 -1.94
CA ALA A 82 2.33 2.99 -2.90
C ALA A 82 1.73 2.82 -4.31
N LEU A 83 0.52 2.26 -4.43
CA LEU A 83 -0.20 2.11 -5.71
C LEU A 83 -0.55 3.48 -6.32
N PHE A 84 -1.01 4.43 -5.50
CA PHE A 84 -1.23 5.80 -5.93
C PHE A 84 0.04 6.43 -6.54
N TYR A 85 1.19 6.27 -5.89
CA TYR A 85 2.47 6.76 -6.44
C TYR A 85 2.87 6.00 -7.70
N ALA A 86 2.62 4.69 -7.79
CA ALA A 86 2.91 3.91 -8.99
C ALA A 86 2.05 4.35 -10.20
N GLU A 87 0.81 4.75 -9.97
CA GLU A 87 -0.10 5.26 -11.00
C GLU A 87 0.24 6.69 -11.43
N ASN A 88 0.67 7.52 -10.48
CA ASN A 88 0.89 8.95 -10.70
C ASN A 88 2.37 9.34 -10.73
N PHE A 89 3.29 8.39 -10.87
CA PHE A 89 4.73 8.60 -10.67
C PHE A 89 5.28 9.75 -11.53
N ASN A 90 4.91 9.82 -12.81
CA ASN A 90 5.39 10.86 -13.72
C ASN A 90 4.92 12.25 -13.31
N LYS A 91 3.64 12.39 -12.95
CA LYS A 91 3.08 13.66 -12.45
C LYS A 91 3.75 14.05 -11.13
N PHE A 92 3.92 13.10 -10.22
CA PHE A 92 4.59 13.35 -8.95
C PHE A 92 6.05 13.76 -9.13
N LYS A 93 6.75 13.13 -10.08
CA LYS A 93 8.13 13.50 -10.46
C LYS A 93 8.19 14.93 -10.99
N MET A 94 7.26 15.33 -11.86
CA MET A 94 7.16 16.72 -12.34
C MET A 94 6.92 17.69 -11.18
N PHE A 95 6.00 17.36 -10.28
CA PHE A 95 5.71 18.16 -9.09
C PHE A 95 6.95 18.37 -8.22
N ILE A 96 7.67 17.31 -7.86
CA ILE A 96 8.88 17.42 -7.02
C ILE A 96 9.99 18.21 -7.73
N ASN A 97 10.11 18.10 -9.05
CA ASN A 97 11.09 18.85 -9.81
C ASN A 97 10.75 20.34 -9.95
N ALA A 98 9.47 20.72 -9.90
CA ALA A 98 9.03 22.11 -9.91
C ALA A 98 9.30 22.86 -8.59
N LEU A 99 9.67 22.14 -7.52
CA LEU A 99 10.00 22.76 -6.23
C LEU A 99 11.50 23.08 -6.14
N ASP A 100 11.85 24.37 -6.09
CA ASP A 100 13.25 24.84 -6.00
C ASP A 100 13.72 25.14 -4.57
N GLU A 101 12.87 24.88 -3.58
CA GLU A 101 13.17 25.17 -2.17
C GLU A 101 14.30 24.29 -1.60
N ASP A 102 15.21 24.90 -0.85
CA ASP A 102 16.23 24.19 -0.04
C ASP A 102 15.61 23.61 1.23
N VAL A 103 14.83 22.53 1.07
CA VAL A 103 14.20 21.80 2.16
C VAL A 103 14.69 20.37 2.15
N GLN A 104 15.14 19.87 3.30
CA GLN A 104 15.70 18.52 3.44
C GLN A 104 14.77 17.42 2.92
N THR A 105 13.46 17.53 3.17
CA THR A 105 12.46 16.57 2.67
C THR A 105 12.35 16.59 1.14
N ILE A 106 12.40 17.77 0.51
CA ILE A 106 12.38 17.91 -0.95
C ILE A 106 13.67 17.35 -1.55
N LYS A 107 14.84 17.66 -0.96
CA LYS A 107 16.13 17.07 -1.36
C LYS A 107 16.10 15.53 -1.30
N LYS A 108 15.50 14.95 -0.25
CA LYS A 108 15.30 13.49 -0.14
C LYS A 108 14.40 12.96 -1.27
N LEU A 109 13.26 13.59 -1.51
CA LEU A 109 12.34 13.18 -2.57
C LEU A 109 12.99 13.26 -3.95
N LYS A 110 13.72 14.35 -4.27
CA LYS A 110 14.48 14.50 -5.54
C LYS A 110 15.45 13.33 -5.78
N ARG A 111 16.14 12.85 -4.72
CA ARG A 111 17.01 11.67 -4.80
C ARG A 111 16.21 10.40 -5.09
N ILE A 112 15.08 10.20 -4.39
CA ILE A 112 14.23 9.02 -4.54
C ILE A 112 13.67 8.94 -5.96
N ILE A 113 13.07 10.01 -6.50
CA ILE A 113 12.43 10.02 -7.84
C ILE A 113 13.42 9.88 -9.00
N THR A 114 14.72 10.02 -8.73
CA THR A 114 15.80 9.88 -9.72
C THR A 114 16.40 8.46 -9.71
N SER A 115 16.13 7.67 -8.65
CA SER A 115 16.61 6.30 -8.53
C SER A 115 15.94 5.39 -9.57
N ALA A 116 16.69 4.53 -10.25
CA ALA A 116 16.10 3.51 -11.11
C ALA A 116 15.31 2.45 -10.31
N LEU A 117 15.70 2.24 -9.05
CA LEU A 117 15.07 1.24 -8.17
C LEU A 117 13.61 1.59 -7.86
N ILE A 118 13.28 2.87 -7.67
CA ILE A 118 11.90 3.26 -7.30
C ILE A 118 10.90 2.88 -8.39
N ILE A 119 11.29 2.99 -9.66
CA ILE A 119 10.43 2.67 -10.80
C ILE A 119 10.19 1.16 -10.80
N SER A 120 11.27 0.36 -10.70
CA SER A 120 11.17 -1.09 -10.64
C SER A 120 10.31 -1.57 -9.48
N ASP A 121 10.51 -1.00 -8.28
CA ASP A 121 9.78 -1.38 -7.07
C ASP A 121 8.28 -1.01 -7.17
N LEU A 122 7.97 0.20 -7.65
CA LEU A 122 6.58 0.63 -7.84
C LEU A 122 5.89 -0.19 -8.94
N THR A 123 6.59 -0.53 -10.02
CA THR A 123 6.06 -1.41 -11.08
C THR A 123 5.75 -2.79 -10.51
N PHE A 124 6.65 -3.37 -9.73
CA PHE A 124 6.43 -4.67 -9.08
C PHE A 124 5.23 -4.63 -8.13
N ILE A 125 5.12 -3.60 -7.30
CA ILE A 125 3.98 -3.44 -6.38
C ILE A 125 2.68 -3.35 -7.17
N LYS A 126 2.65 -2.58 -8.26
CA LYS A 126 1.47 -2.43 -9.10
C LYS A 126 1.07 -3.73 -9.82
N SER A 127 2.03 -4.48 -10.34
CA SER A 127 1.75 -5.72 -11.08
C SER A 127 1.30 -6.86 -10.17
N HIS A 128 1.85 -6.96 -8.95
CA HIS A 128 1.67 -8.15 -8.13
C HIS A 128 0.83 -7.95 -6.87
N LEU A 129 0.74 -6.72 -6.35
CA LEU A 129 0.11 -6.44 -5.06
C LEU A 129 -1.14 -5.55 -5.17
N SER A 130 -1.55 -5.15 -6.37
CA SER A 130 -2.67 -4.21 -6.58
C SER A 130 -4.02 -4.68 -6.04
N THR A 131 -4.26 -5.99 -5.95
CA THR A 131 -5.52 -6.56 -5.44
C THR A 131 -5.58 -6.66 -3.91
N PHE A 132 -4.43 -6.55 -3.24
CA PHE A 132 -4.32 -6.84 -1.80
C PHE A 132 -5.07 -5.86 -0.90
N PRO A 133 -5.09 -4.54 -1.16
CA PRO A 133 -5.90 -3.62 -0.35
C PRO A 133 -7.39 -3.97 -0.37
N GLN A 134 -7.92 -4.36 -1.53
CA GLN A 134 -9.31 -4.78 -1.66
C GLN A 134 -9.56 -6.09 -0.90
N SER A 135 -8.67 -7.08 -1.02
CA SER A 135 -8.77 -8.34 -0.27
C SER A 135 -8.73 -8.10 1.24
N LEU A 136 -7.88 -7.18 1.72
CA LEU A 136 -7.82 -6.80 3.13
C LEU A 136 -9.15 -6.18 3.59
N THR A 137 -9.69 -5.25 2.82
CA THR A 137 -10.99 -4.60 3.10
C THR A 137 -12.13 -5.62 3.18
N GLN A 138 -12.14 -6.61 2.27
CA GLN A 138 -13.12 -7.70 2.30
C GLN A 138 -12.98 -8.57 3.56
N LEU A 139 -11.76 -8.92 3.96
CA LEU A 139 -11.50 -9.70 5.18
C LEU A 139 -11.83 -8.93 6.46
N GLU A 140 -11.67 -7.60 6.46
CA GLU A 140 -12.02 -6.72 7.57
C GLU A 140 -13.54 -6.46 7.68
N THR A 141 -14.31 -6.78 6.63
CA THR A 141 -15.76 -6.61 6.61
C THR A 141 -16.45 -7.60 7.56
N ARG A 142 -17.34 -7.08 8.42
CA ARG A 142 -18.10 -7.90 9.36
C ARG A 142 -19.01 -8.89 8.60
N ASN A 143 -19.11 -10.12 9.11
CA ASN A 143 -19.97 -11.20 8.61
C ASN A 143 -19.55 -11.83 7.27
N ILE A 144 -18.31 -11.67 6.81
CA ILE A 144 -17.79 -12.47 5.70
C ILE A 144 -17.80 -13.98 6.05
N SER A 145 -18.34 -14.81 5.16
CA SER A 145 -18.43 -16.26 5.39
C SER A 145 -17.03 -16.90 5.42
N LEU A 146 -16.86 -17.99 6.16
CA LEU A 146 -15.58 -18.70 6.24
C LEU A 146 -15.11 -19.15 4.84
N ASN A 147 -16.02 -19.67 4.01
CA ASN A 147 -15.70 -20.09 2.65
C ASN A 147 -15.14 -18.92 1.83
N LYS A 148 -15.71 -17.72 1.96
CA LYS A 148 -15.20 -16.53 1.25
C LYS A 148 -13.85 -16.09 1.77
N GLN A 149 -13.60 -16.19 3.08
CA GLN A 149 -12.28 -15.91 3.65
C GLN A 149 -11.20 -16.85 3.11
N VAL A 150 -11.51 -18.15 3.03
CA VAL A 150 -10.60 -19.17 2.46
C VAL A 150 -10.32 -18.87 0.99
N GLU A 151 -11.34 -18.56 0.19
CA GLU A 151 -11.19 -18.22 -1.24
C GLU A 151 -10.27 -17.00 -1.45
N ILE A 152 -10.44 -15.95 -0.63
CA ILE A 152 -9.56 -14.77 -0.67
C ILE A 152 -8.12 -15.15 -0.32
N PHE A 153 -7.93 -15.97 0.73
CA PHE A 153 -6.60 -16.39 1.15
C PHE A 153 -5.91 -17.25 0.09
N GLU A 154 -6.64 -18.17 -0.55
CA GLU A 154 -6.14 -18.99 -1.65
C GLU A 154 -5.73 -18.13 -2.85
N THR A 155 -6.56 -17.15 -3.23
CA THR A 155 -6.26 -16.20 -4.32
C THR A 155 -4.97 -15.41 -4.06
N ILE A 156 -4.77 -14.94 -2.83
CA ILE A 156 -3.54 -14.27 -2.41
C ILE A 156 -2.36 -15.24 -2.46
N GLY A 157 -2.53 -16.47 -1.95
CA GLY A 157 -1.52 -17.51 -1.97
C GLY A 157 -1.06 -17.86 -3.39
N GLU A 158 -1.98 -17.94 -4.35
CA GLU A 158 -1.68 -18.13 -5.77
C GLU A 158 -0.92 -16.93 -6.36
N SER A 159 -1.30 -15.71 -5.99
CA SER A 159 -0.59 -14.50 -6.41
C SER A 159 0.87 -14.52 -5.94
N PHE A 160 1.14 -14.98 -4.72
CA PHE A 160 2.51 -15.17 -4.23
C PHE A 160 3.29 -16.26 -4.96
N LYS A 161 2.64 -17.37 -5.32
CA LYS A 161 3.29 -18.42 -6.12
C LYS A 161 3.75 -17.89 -7.48
N LYS A 162 2.95 -17.04 -8.12
CA LYS A 162 3.31 -16.39 -9.40
C LYS A 162 4.54 -15.50 -9.25
N ILE A 163 4.59 -14.68 -8.19
CA ILE A 163 5.75 -13.83 -7.88
C ILE A 163 7.05 -14.65 -7.73
N ASN A 164 7.00 -15.80 -7.04
CA ASN A 164 8.18 -16.63 -6.83
C ASN A 164 8.69 -17.29 -8.12
N ASN A 165 7.81 -17.53 -9.09
CA ASN A 165 8.17 -18.14 -10.37
C ASN A 165 8.77 -17.13 -11.37
N GLU A 166 8.64 -15.82 -11.13
CA GLU A 166 9.19 -14.76 -11.98
C GLU A 166 10.58 -14.26 -11.54
N LYS A 167 11.06 -14.71 -10.38
CA LYS A 167 12.44 -14.48 -9.89
C LYS A 167 13.38 -15.68 -10.13
N GLY A 168 12.99 -16.60 -11.01
CA GLY A 168 13.78 -17.76 -11.44
C GLY A 168 14.65 -17.47 -12.66
#